data_AF-A0A1J9PGW4-F1
#
_entry.id   AF-A0A1J9PGW4-F1
#
_cell.length_a   1.000
_cell.length_b   1.000
_cell.length_c   1.000
_cell.angle_alpha   90.00
_cell.angle_beta   90.00
_cell.angle_gamma   90.00
#
_symmetry.space_group_name_H-M   'P 1'
#
loop_
_entity.id
_entity.type
_entity.pdbx_description
1 polymer ?
#
loop_
_entity_poly.entity_id
_entity_poly.type
_entity_poly.pdbx_seq_one_letter_code
_entity_poly.pdbx_strand_id
1 'polypeptide(L)' 'MAIFFSHAQASSKACEGDACYKICRRKEPECPDDWCAKNIGSDEKPCWTCCK' A
#
# COMPACT_ATOMS: atom_id res chain seq x y z
N MET A 1 22.29 5.34 18.83
CA MET A 1 21.77 6.10 17.67
C MET A 1 20.95 5.14 16.83
N ALA A 2 19.63 5.21 16.89
CA ALA A 2 18.75 4.33 16.13
C ALA A 2 18.75 4.79 14.67
N ILE A 3 19.22 3.92 13.78
CA ILE A 3 19.20 4.15 12.33
C ILE A 3 17.76 3.85 11.88
N PHE A 4 16.96 4.90 11.77
CA PHE A 4 15.64 4.83 11.15
C PHE A 4 15.83 4.63 9.65
N PHE A 5 15.72 3.38 9.21
CA PHE A 5 15.61 3.03 7.80
C PHE A 5 14.39 3.76 7.24
N SER A 6 14.67 4.82 6.48
CA SER A 6 13.72 5.54 5.65
C SER A 6 13.29 4.62 4.51
N HIS A 7 12.37 3.70 4.82
CA HIS A 7 11.57 3.08 3.77
C HIS A 7 10.65 4.18 3.26
N ALA A 8 10.96 4.69 2.08
CA ALA A 8 10.04 5.49 1.29
C ALA A 8 8.78 4.65 1.03
N GLN A 9 7.82 4.72 1.94
CA GLN A 9 6.45 4.31 1.70
C GLN A 9 5.65 5.60 1.60
N ALA A 10 5.50 6.07 0.36
CA ALA A 10 4.35 6.90 0.03
C ALA A 10 3.09 6.16 0.49
N SER A 11 2.15 6.88 1.12
CA SER A 11 0.98 6.38 1.85
C SER A 11 1.20 6.21 3.37
N SER A 12 1.10 7.32 4.10
CA SER A 12 1.26 7.46 5.55
C SER A 12 0.03 7.06 6.37
N LYS A 13 -0.80 6.10 5.93
CA LYS A 13 -1.67 5.34 6.83
C LYS A 13 -1.12 3.92 6.91
N ALA A 14 -0.71 3.49 8.12
CA ALA A 14 -0.34 2.12 8.37
C ALA A 14 -1.54 1.23 8.03
N CYS A 15 -1.50 0.61 6.85
CA CYS A 15 -2.56 -0.23 6.34
C CYS A 15 -2.42 -1.62 6.97
N GLU A 16 -2.70 -1.72 8.27
CA GLU A 16 -2.78 -2.97 9.06
C GLU A 16 -4.11 -3.68 8.82
N GLY A 17 -4.47 -3.79 7.55
CA GLY A 17 -5.72 -4.37 7.14
C GLY A 17 -5.62 -5.83 6.75
N ASP A 18 -6.41 -6.69 7.39
CA ASP A 18 -6.62 -8.09 6.98
C ASP A 18 -7.50 -8.20 5.72
N ALA A 19 -8.26 -7.15 5.40
CA ALA A 19 -9.22 -7.16 4.29
C ALA A 19 -8.72 -6.29 3.12
N CYS A 20 -8.26 -6.93 2.05
CA CYS A 20 -7.86 -6.28 0.81
C CYS A 20 -8.82 -6.61 -0.34
N TYR A 21 -9.00 -5.66 -1.26
CA TYR A 21 -9.63 -6.00 -2.54
C TYR A 21 -8.76 -6.98 -3.33
N LYS A 22 -9.40 -7.95 -3.99
CA LYS A 22 -8.74 -8.90 -4.90
C LYS A 22 -8.57 -8.30 -6.29
N ILE A 23 -8.15 -7.03 -6.35
CA ILE A 23 -7.88 -6.32 -7.60
C ILE A 23 -6.39 -5.96 -7.64
N CYS A 24 -5.81 -6.06 -8.83
CA CYS A 24 -4.44 -5.67 -9.07
C CYS A 24 -4.44 -4.44 -9.97
N ARG A 25 -4.00 -3.30 -9.44
CA ARG A 25 -3.83 -2.07 -10.24
C ARG A 25 -2.36 -1.83 -10.47
N ARG A 26 -2.00 -1.46 -11.71
CA ARG A 26 -0.62 -1.11 -12.08
C ARG A 26 -0.11 0.20 -11.46
N LYS A 27 -1.02 1.03 -10.95
CA LYS A 27 -0.72 2.32 -10.32
C LYS A 27 -1.45 2.42 -8.99
N GLU A 28 -0.90 3.21 -8.07
CA GLU A 28 -1.50 3.50 -6.77
C GLU A 28 -2.93 4.05 -6.96
N PRO A 29 -3.96 3.39 -6.41
CA PRO A 29 -5.33 3.88 -6.49
C PRO A 29 -5.64 4.89 -5.39
N GLU A 30 -6.60 5.75 -5.67
CA GLU A 30 -7.37 6.40 -4.61
C GLU A 30 -8.31 5.36 -3.99
N CYS A 31 -8.14 5.14 -2.70
CA CYS A 31 -8.96 4.23 -1.91
C CYS A 31 -10.08 5.01 -1.21
N PRO A 32 -11.24 4.38 -0.96
CA PRO A 32 -12.32 4.99 -0.19
C PRO A 32 -11.85 5.34 1.24
N ASP A 33 -12.61 6.20 1.92
CA ASP A 33 -12.34 6.58 3.31
C ASP A 33 -12.14 5.36 4.21
N ASP A 34 -11.16 5.46 5.10
CA ASP A 34 -10.67 4.39 5.98
C ASP A 34 -10.06 3.15 5.28
N TRP A 35 -9.78 3.23 3.99
CA TRP A 35 -8.94 2.27 3.27
C TRP A 35 -7.64 2.92 2.83
N CYS A 36 -6.58 2.14 2.68
CA CYS A 36 -5.30 2.64 2.19
C CYS A 36 -4.80 1.84 1.00
N ALA A 37 -4.13 2.53 0.08
CA ALA A 37 -3.47 1.88 -1.03
C ALA A 37 -2.23 1.13 -0.54
N LYS A 38 -2.10 -0.12 -0.95
CA LYS A 38 -0.98 -1.00 -0.63
C LYS A 38 -0.47 -1.65 -1.91
N ASN A 39 0.83 -1.53 -2.17
CA ASN A 39 1.49 -2.33 -3.20
C ASN A 39 1.80 -3.70 -2.61
N ILE A 40 1.16 -4.72 -3.17
CA ILE A 40 1.27 -6.12 -2.79
C ILE A 40 2.15 -6.90 -3.79
N GLY A 41 2.59 -6.24 -4.87
CA GLY A 41 3.47 -6.77 -5.90
C GLY A 41 4.92 -6.29 -5.74
N SER A 42 5.67 -6.37 -6.84
CA SER A 42 7.09 -5.94 -6.90
C SER A 42 7.22 -4.64 -7.69
N ASP A 43 8.38 -3.99 -7.64
CA ASP A 43 8.62 -2.73 -8.37
C ASP A 43 8.45 -2.90 -9.90
N GLU A 44 8.91 -4.02 -10.44
CA GLU A 44 8.78 -4.37 -11.87
C GLU A 44 7.34 -4.76 -12.27
N LYS A 45 6.55 -5.21 -11.31
CA LYS A 45 5.16 -5.67 -11.50
C LYS A 45 4.31 -5.15 -10.33
N PRO A 46 4.06 -3.83 -10.30
CA PRO A 46 3.36 -3.22 -9.19
C PRO A 46 1.93 -3.73 -9.18
N CYS A 47 1.48 -4.14 -8.00
CA CYS A 47 0.14 -4.64 -7.78
C CYS A 47 -0.48 -3.90 -6.62
N TRP A 48 -1.07 -2.76 -6.94
CA TRP A 48 -1.72 -1.91 -5.97
C TRP A 48 -3.15 -2.37 -5.73
N THR A 49 -3.52 -2.41 -4.46
CA THR A 49 -4.87 -2.69 -4.00
C THR A 49 -5.24 -1.75 -2.86
N CYS A 50 -6.52 -1.68 -2.52
CA CYS A 50 -6.97 -1.02 -1.30
C CYS A 50 -7.15 -2.08 -0.23
N CYS A 51 -6.63 -1.81 0.97
CA CYS A 51 -6.83 -2.64 2.15
C CYS A 51 -7.37 -1.81 3.32
N LYS A 52 -8.02 -2.48 4.26
CA LYS A 52 -8.54 -1.95 5.52
C LYS A 52 -8.31 -2.96 6.63
#